data_AF-A0A1G3AAP6-F1
#
_entry.id   AF-A0A1G3AAP6-F1
#
_cell.length_a   1.000
_cell.length_b   1.000
_cell.length_c   1.000
_cell.angle_alpha   90.00
_cell.angle_beta   90.00
_cell.angle_gamma   90.00
#
_symmetry.space_group_name_H-M   'P 1'
#
loop_
_entity.id
_entity.type
_entity.pdbx_description
1 polymer ?
#
loop_
_entity_poly.entity_id
_entity_poly.type
_entity_poly.pdbx_seq_one_letter_code
_entity_poly.pdbx_strand_id
1 'polypeptide(L)' 'MLADIAQQSSYAIGWGTLALINAGLAQSKNRSGLAWFLVSLLLGPMATFFIVILESVAKK' A
#
# COMPACT_ATOMS: atom_id res chain seq x y z
N MET A 1 -18.66 9.18 -20.70
CA MET A 1 -19.42 9.34 -19.45
C MET A 1 -19.55 8.04 -18.66
N LEU A 2 -20.20 6.96 -19.16
CA LEU A 2 -20.27 5.69 -18.42
C LEU A 2 -18.90 4.97 -18.29
N ALA A 3 -18.08 5.02 -19.34
CA ALA A 3 -16.75 4.45 -19.34
C ALA A 3 -15.80 5.11 -18.33
N ASP A 4 -15.92 6.43 -18.13
CA ASP A 4 -15.10 7.20 -17.18
C ASP A 4 -15.36 6.76 -15.73
N ILE A 5 -16.62 6.59 -15.35
CA ILE A 5 -17.02 6.15 -14.00
C ILE A 5 -16.46 4.74 -13.70
N ALA A 6 -16.54 3.82 -14.67
CA ALA A 6 -15.97 2.49 -14.54
C ALA A 6 -14.43 2.53 -14.38
N GLN A 7 -13.77 3.42 -15.09
CA GLN A 7 -12.32 3.61 -15.03
C GLN A 7 -11.87 4.22 -13.68
N GLN A 8 -12.59 5.23 -13.17
CA GLN A 8 -12.35 5.78 -11.83
C GLN A 8 -12.57 4.74 -10.72
N SER A 9 -13.64 3.94 -10.82
CA SER A 9 -13.95 2.90 -9.84
C SER A 9 -12.86 1.84 -9.80
N SER A 10 -12.38 1.41 -10.97
CA SER A 10 -11.29 0.45 -11.11
C SER A 10 -9.98 1.00 -10.54
N TYR A 11 -9.72 2.30 -10.74
CA TYR A 11 -8.55 2.96 -10.17
C TYR A 11 -8.60 3.01 -8.64
N ALA A 12 -9.74 3.37 -8.04
CA ALA A 12 -9.91 3.39 -6.58
C ALA A 12 -9.74 1.99 -5.96
N ILE A 13 -10.29 0.96 -6.60
CA ILE A 13 -10.10 -0.44 -6.18
C ILE A 13 -8.63 -0.84 -6.29
N GLY A 14 -7.98 -0.57 -7.42
CA GLY A 14 -6.55 -0.87 -7.61
C GLY A 14 -5.65 -0.18 -6.59
N TRP A 15 -5.96 1.08 -6.24
CA TRP A 15 -5.25 1.83 -5.21
C TRP A 15 -5.45 1.24 -3.81
N GLY A 16 -6.68 0.89 -3.45
CA GLY A 16 -7.00 0.24 -2.16
C GLY A 16 -6.37 -1.14 -2.03
N THR A 17 -6.41 -1.95 -3.10
CA THR A 17 -5.75 -3.26 -3.15
C THR A 17 -4.24 -3.12 -3.00
N LEU A 18 -3.61 -2.17 -3.68
CA LEU A 18 -2.19 -1.90 -3.54
C LEU A 18 -1.82 -1.48 -2.11
N ALA A 19 -2.65 -0.66 -1.46
CA ALA A 19 -2.46 -0.27 -0.07
C ALA A 19 -2.51 -1.48 0.89
N LEU A 20 -3.44 -2.42 0.67
CA LEU A 20 -3.51 -3.67 1.44
C LEU A 20 -2.29 -4.58 1.22
N ILE A 21 -1.82 -4.71 -0.02
CA ILE A 21 -0.61 -5.49 -0.34
C ILE A 21 0.61 -4.88 0.36
N ASN A 22 0.77 -3.56 0.32
CA ASN A 22 1.85 -2.86 1.01
C ASN A 22 1.78 -3.04 2.53
N ALA A 23 0.58 -3.07 3.12
CA ALA A 23 0.39 -3.38 4.53
C ALA A 23 0.89 -4.79 4.89
N GLY A 24 0.64 -5.78 4.02
CA GLY A 24 1.16 -7.14 4.16
C GLY A 24 2.69 -7.22 3.99
N LEU A 25 3.23 -6.53 2.99
CA LEU A 25 4.68 -6.42 2.77
C LEU A 25 5.41 -5.76 3.95
N ALA A 26 4.79 -4.77 4.59
CA ALA A 26 5.36 -4.16 5.78
C ALA A 26 5.35 -5.11 6.99
N GLN A 27 4.27 -5.89 7.15
CA GLN A 27 4.15 -6.88 8.24
C GLN A 27 5.22 -7.98 8.13
N SER A 28 5.53 -8.46 6.93
CA SER A 28 6.59 -9.46 6.73
C SER A 28 7.99 -8.95 7.14
N LYS A 29 8.16 -7.62 7.25
CA LYS A 29 9.38 -6.96 7.73
C LYS A 29 9.30 -6.50 9.19
N ASN A 30 8.39 -7.07 9.98
CA ASN A 30 8.11 -6.71 11.38
C ASN A 30 7.73 -5.24 11.59
N ARG A 31 7.07 -4.60 10.61
CA ARG A 31 6.52 -3.24 10.74
C ARG A 31 5.01 -3.28 10.92
N SER A 32 4.44 -2.19 11.45
CA SER A 32 2.98 -2.06 11.60
C SER A 32 2.29 -2.02 10.24
N GLY A 33 1.52 -3.08 9.93
CA GLY A 33 0.75 -3.15 8.69
C GLY A 33 -0.28 -2.04 8.55
N LEU A 34 -0.98 -1.70 9.63
CA LEU A 34 -2.00 -0.63 9.62
C LEU A 34 -1.39 0.74 9.34
N ALA A 35 -0.22 1.05 9.91
CA ALA A 35 0.48 2.29 9.62
C ALA A 35 0.87 2.37 8.13
N TRP A 36 1.42 1.28 7.59
CA TRP A 36 1.81 1.22 6.18
C TRP A 36 0.63 1.14 5.20
N PHE A 37 -0.53 0.62 5.63
CA PHE A 37 -1.79 0.71 4.90
C PHE A 37 -2.21 2.17 4.72
N LEU A 38 -2.26 2.95 5.81
CA LEU A 38 -2.65 4.36 5.79
C LEU A 38 -1.65 5.21 5.00
N VAL A 39 -0.36 4.96 5.17
CA VAL A 39 0.69 5.59 4.35
C VAL A 39 0.49 5.27 2.87
N SER A 40 0.15 4.03 2.52
CA SER A 40 -0.09 3.63 1.12
C SER A 40 -1.40 4.18 0.55
N LEU A 41 -2.43 4.40 1.37
CA LEU A 41 -3.63 5.11 0.92
C LEU A 41 -3.32 6.54 0.46
N LEU A 42 -2.33 7.20 1.07
CA LEU A 42 -1.91 8.55 0.71
C LEU A 42 -0.86 8.56 -0.42
N LEU A 43 0.14 7.69 -0.34
CA LEU A 43 1.32 7.71 -1.21
C LEU A 43 1.25 6.70 -2.38
N GLY A 44 0.34 5.72 -2.31
CA GLY A 44 0.19 4.68 -3.31
C GLY A 44 1.47 3.86 -3.52
N PRO A 45 1.90 3.64 -4.78
CA PRO A 45 3.10 2.86 -5.10
C PRO A 45 4.40 3.39 -4.49
N MET A 46 4.48 4.67 -4.14
CA MET A 46 5.67 5.23 -3.49
C MET A 46 5.91 4.60 -2.11
N ALA A 47 4.85 4.18 -1.41
CA ALA A 47 4.99 3.44 -0.17
C ALA A 47 5.67 2.09 -0.38
N THR A 48 5.45 1.43 -1.52
CA THR A 48 6.12 0.17 -1.88
C THR A 48 7.63 0.37 -1.97
N PHE A 49 8.07 1.44 -2.62
CA PHE A 49 9.49 1.78 -2.73
C PHE A 49 10.14 1.89 -1.34
N PHE A 50 9.54 2.68 -0.43
CA PHE A 50 10.03 2.80 0.95
C PHE A 50 10.00 1.47 1.71
N ILE A 51 8.96 0.65 1.56
CA ILE A 51 8.88 -0.66 2.21
C ILE A 51 10.05 -1.56 1.77
N VAL A 52 10.36 -1.57 0.48
CA VAL A 52 11.41 -2.41 -0.10
C VAL A 52 12.80 -1.96 0.37
N ILE A 53 13.14 -0.67 0.24
CA ILE A 53 14.51 -0.20 0.51
C ILE A 53 14.86 -0.11 2.00
N LEU A 54 13.88 0.21 2.86
CA LEU A 54 14.14 0.35 4.28
C LEU A 54 14.39 -1.04 4.88
N GLU A 55 15.31 -1.18 5.84
CA GLU A 55 15.63 -2.48 6.45
C GLU A 55 14.54 -3.05 7.38
N SER A 56 14.46 -4.37 7.48
CA SER A 56 13.50 -5.00 8.41
C SER A 56 13.77 -4.60 9.85
N VAL A 57 12.73 -4.42 10.66
CA VAL A 57 12.92 -4.08 12.07
C VAL A 57 13.32 -5.38 12.79
N ALA A 58 14.48 -5.37 13.45
CA ALA A 58 14.95 -6.50 14.22
C ALA A 58 13.91 -6.87 15.29
N LYS A 59 13.53 -8.15 15.36
CA LYS A 59 12.80 -8.66 16.52
C LYS A 59 13.72 -8.58 17.73
N LYS A 60 13.30 -7.84 18.76
CA LYS A 60 13.84 -7.99 20.11
C LYS A 60 13.40 -9.31 20.71
#